data_AF-A0A924RTK8-F1
#
_entry.id   AF-A0A924RTK8-F1
#
_cell.length_a   1.000
_cell.length_b   1.000
_cell.length_c   1.000
_cell.angle_alpha   90.00
_cell.angle_beta   90.00
_cell.angle_gamma   90.00
#
_symmetry.space_group_name_H-M   'P 1'
#
loop_
_entity.id
_entity.type
_entity.pdbx_description
1 polymer ?
#
loop_
_entity_poly.entity_id
_entity_poly.type
_entity_poly.pdbx_seq_one_letter_code
_entity_poly.pdbx_strand_id
1 'polypeptide(L)'
;MQKVYFISGLGADKRSFSFLDLSFCEPIFISWLIPLSKETLVAYALRLRATITEPNPIIVGLSFGGMLVTEMAKNDATVTPIIIS
;
A
#
# COMPACT_ATOMS: atom_id res chain seq x y z
N MET A 1 2.16 -16.93 9.30
CA MET A 1 0.96 -16.31 8.71
C MET A 1 1.39 -15.51 7.48
N GLN A 2 0.51 -15.28 6.52
CA GLN A 2 0.86 -14.50 5.33
C GLN A 2 0.91 -13.01 5.66
N LYS A 3 1.93 -12.30 5.15
CA LYS A 3 2.04 -10.84 5.31
C LYS A 3 1.08 -10.13 4.38
N VAL A 4 0.36 -9.14 4.91
CA VAL A 4 -0.53 -8.27 4.14
C VAL A 4 -0.15 -6.82 4.42
N TYR A 5 0.09 -6.07 3.35
CA TYR A 5 0.56 -4.69 3.44
C TYR A 5 -0.61 -3.72 3.35
N PHE A 6 -0.68 -2.74 4.24
CA PHE A 6 -1.79 -1.79 4.33
C PHE A 6 -1.31 -0.37 4.06
N ILE A 7 -1.86 0.26 3.03
CA ILE A 7 -1.63 1.66 2.66
C ILE A 7 -2.91 2.45 2.97
N SER A 8 -2.81 3.36 3.94
CA SER A 8 -3.93 4.20 4.38
C SER A 8 -4.38 5.21 3.31
N GLY A 9 -5.38 6.04 3.62
CA GLY A 9 -5.75 7.21 2.81
C GLY A 9 -4.75 8.37 2.97
N LEU A 10 -4.79 9.35 2.06
CA LEU A 10 -3.86 10.48 2.03
C LEU A 10 -3.84 11.22 3.39
N GLY A 11 -2.65 11.40 3.97
CA GLY A 11 -2.47 12.08 5.25
C GLY A 11 -2.95 11.28 6.48
N ALA A 12 -3.42 10.05 6.29
CA ALA A 12 -3.75 9.12 7.36
C ALA A 12 -2.57 8.20 7.68
N ASP A 13 -2.76 7.31 8.66
CA ASP A 13 -1.77 6.32 9.05
C ASP A 13 -2.46 5.01 9.47
N LYS A 14 -1.72 4.12 10.14
CA LYS A 14 -2.21 2.83 10.63
C LYS A 14 -3.51 2.90 11.44
N ARG A 15 -3.84 4.04 12.07
CA ARG A 15 -5.08 4.24 12.84
C ARG A 15 -6.33 4.07 11.97
N SER A 16 -6.24 4.27 10.65
CA SER A 16 -7.35 3.97 9.72
C SER A 16 -7.82 2.52 9.76
N PHE A 17 -7.01 1.60 10.30
CA PHE A 17 -7.29 0.17 10.37
C PHE A 17 -7.55 -0.32 11.80
N SER A 18 -7.68 0.57 12.79
CA SER A 18 -7.71 0.20 14.23
C SER A 18 -8.90 -0.66 14.64
N PHE A 19 -9.98 -0.66 13.85
CA PHE A 19 -11.20 -1.41 14.12
C PHE A 19 -11.33 -2.68 13.28
N LEU A 20 -10.35 -2.98 12.42
CA LEU A 20 -10.33 -4.23 11.65
C LEU A 20 -9.78 -5.36 12.52
N ASP A 21 -10.47 -6.50 12.51
CA ASP A 21 -9.87 -7.74 12.96
C ASP A 21 -8.94 -8.27 11.86
N LEU A 22 -7.63 -8.23 12.13
CA LEU A 22 -6.59 -8.67 11.20
C LEU A 22 -5.89 -9.94 11.68
N SER A 23 -6.47 -10.66 12.67
CA SER A 23 -5.89 -11.88 13.26
C SER A 23 -5.66 -13.02 12.27
N PHE A 24 -6.27 -12.96 11.08
CA PHE A 24 -6.09 -13.92 10.00
C PHE A 24 -4.78 -13.74 9.21
N CYS A 25 -4.03 -12.65 9.43
CA CYS A 25 -2.80 -12.34 8.71
C CYS A 25 -1.73 -11.69 9.59
N GLU A 26 -0.54 -11.44 9.03
CA GLU A 26 0.47 -10.57 9.64
C GLU A 26 0.36 -9.17 9.00
N PRO A 27 -0.32 -8.21 9.66
CA PRO A 27 -0.54 -6.89 9.06
C PRO A 27 0.71 -6.01 9.14
N ILE A 28 1.11 -5.46 7.99
CA ILE A 28 2.23 -4.54 7.86
C ILE A 28 1.71 -3.18 7.37
N PHE A 29 1.74 -2.18 8.24
CA PHE A 29 1.26 -0.83 7.89
C PHE A 29 2.37 -0.01 7.25
N ILE A 30 2.14 0.44 6.02
CA ILE A 30 3.10 1.21 5.25
C ILE A 30 2.98 2.69 5.60
N SER A 31 4.08 3.27 6.08
CA SER A 31 4.20 4.71 6.29
C SER A 31 4.40 5.44 4.97
N TRP A 32 3.82 6.63 4.85
CA TRP A 32 4.04 7.51 3.72
C TRP A 32 5.51 7.93 3.60
N LEU A 33 6.01 7.94 2.37
CA LEU A 33 7.25 8.61 2.04
C LEU A 33 7.00 10.12 1.92
N ILE A 34 8.00 10.93 2.27
CA ILE A 34 8.00 12.33 1.89
C ILE A 34 8.06 12.40 0.35
N PRO A 35 7.09 13.07 -0.31
CA PRO A 35 7.09 13.18 -1.77
C PRO A 35 8.25 14.06 -2.25
N LEU A 36 8.83 13.71 -3.39
CA LEU A 36 9.84 14.52 -4.06
C LEU A 36 9.18 15.68 -4.82
N SER A 37 9.95 16.74 -5.08
CA SER A 37 9.44 17.88 -5.84
C SER A 37 9.02 17.44 -7.25
N LYS A 38 7.79 17.79 -7.64
CA LYS A 38 7.17 17.43 -8.94
C LYS A 38 7.12 15.92 -9.21
N GLU A 39 7.10 15.09 -8.17
CA GLU A 39 6.95 13.63 -8.30
C GLU A 39 5.57 13.28 -8.86
N THR A 40 5.52 12.43 -9.88
CA THR A 40 4.25 11.93 -10.42
C THR A 40 3.67 10.87 -9.49
N LEU A 41 2.36 10.64 -9.56
CA LEU A 41 1.69 9.58 -8.78
C LEU A 41 2.33 8.21 -9.03
N VAL A 42 2.65 7.90 -10.29
CA VAL A 42 3.28 6.62 -10.68
C VAL A 42 4.67 6.50 -10.07
N ALA A 43 5.50 7.55 -10.17
CA ALA A 43 6.84 7.53 -9.59
C ALA A 43 6.79 7.35 -8.06
N TYR A 44 5.88 8.05 -7.39
CA TYR A 44 5.66 7.89 -5.95
C TYR A 44 5.22 6.46 -5.60
N ALA A 45 4.26 5.90 -6.35
CA ALA A 45 3.78 4.53 -6.14
C ALA A 45 4.92 3.50 -6.30
N LEU A 46 5.76 3.64 -7.32
CA LEU A 46 6.90 2.72 -7.52
C LEU A 46 7.96 2.86 -6.41
N ARG A 47 8.21 4.08 -5.94
CA ARG A 47 9.14 4.31 -4.83
C ARG A 47 8.61 3.74 -3.51
N LEU A 48 7.30 3.81 -3.29
CA LEU A 48 6.64 3.17 -2.15
C LEU A 48 6.62 1.65 -2.31
N ARG A 49 6.38 1.10 -3.51
CA ARG A 49 6.47 -0.34 -3.81
C ARG A 49 7.85 -0.90 -3.49
N ALA A 50 8.91 -0.14 -3.73
CA ALA A 50 10.29 -0.54 -3.46
C ALA A 50 10.59 -0.72 -1.97
N THR A 51 9.78 -0.16 -1.05
CA THR A 51 9.93 -0.41 0.40
C THR A 51 9.32 -1.74 0.85
N ILE A 52 8.55 -2.40 -0.03
CA ILE A 52 7.92 -3.69 0.20
C ILE A 52 8.82 -4.76 -0.42
N THR A 53 9.57 -5.51 0.38
CA THR A 53 10.59 -6.44 -0.11
C THR A 53 10.06 -7.82 -0.52
N GLU A 54 8.79 -8.12 -0.21
CA GLU A 54 8.18 -9.40 -0.55
C GLU A 54 8.02 -9.54 -2.08
N PRO A 55 8.36 -10.71 -2.67
CA PRO A 55 8.33 -10.91 -4.11
C PRO A 55 6.91 -10.96 -4.71
N ASN A 56 5.89 -11.40 -3.97
CA ASN A 56 4.49 -11.44 -4.43
C ASN A 56 3.58 -10.83 -3.35
N PRO A 57 3.62 -9.51 -3.14
CA PRO A 57 2.95 -8.89 -2.00
C PRO A 57 1.44 -8.79 -2.21
N ILE A 58 0.67 -9.08 -1.16
CA ILE A 58 -0.74 -8.67 -1.07
C ILE A 58 -0.77 -7.28 -0.46
N ILE A 59 -1.33 -6.31 -1.19
CA ILE A 59 -1.37 -4.91 -0.76
C ILE A 59 -2.81 -4.41 -0.75
N VAL A 60 -3.27 -4.00 0.43
CA VAL A 60 -4.54 -3.34 0.68
C VAL A 60 -4.36 -1.82 0.60
N GLY A 61 -5.08 -1.17 -0.30
CA GLY A 61 -5.09 0.28 -0.45
C GLY A 61 -6.45 0.87 -0.10
N LEU A 62 -6.49 1.77 0.88
CA LEU A 62 -7.69 2.52 1.27
C LEU A 62 -7.72 3.88 0.56
N SER A 63 -8.81 4.21 -0.13
CA SER A 63 -9.02 5.50 -0.80
C SER A 63 -7.82 5.87 -1.69
N PHE A 64 -7.09 6.95 -1.38
CA PHE A 64 -5.86 7.33 -2.11
C PHE A 64 -4.78 6.23 -2.10
N GLY A 65 -4.68 5.43 -1.04
CA GLY A 65 -3.83 4.24 -1.00
C GLY A 65 -4.21 3.22 -2.09
N GLY A 66 -5.50 3.11 -2.42
CA GLY A 66 -6.02 2.29 -3.52
C GLY A 66 -5.51 2.75 -4.89
N MET A 67 -5.45 4.07 -5.11
CA MET A 67 -4.86 4.64 -6.34
C MET A 67 -3.38 4.26 -6.47
N LEU A 68 -2.63 4.33 -5.37
CA LEU A 68 -1.21 3.94 -5.37
C LEU A 68 -1.04 2.46 -5.68
N VAL A 69 -1.76 1.59 -4.97
CA VAL A 69 -1.71 0.13 -5.19
C VAL A 69 -2.07 -0.23 -6.64
N THR A 70 -3.02 0.49 -7.23
CA THR A 70 -3.38 0.31 -8.65
C THR A 70 -2.20 0.62 -9.58
N GLU A 71 -1.50 1.73 -9.36
CA GLU A 71 -0.31 2.06 -10.16
C GLU A 71 0.84 1.09 -9.90
N MET A 72 0.98 0.55 -8.68
CA MET A 72 1.95 -0.52 -8.41
C MET A 72 1.64 -1.78 -9.23
N ALA A 73 0.40 -2.27 -9.19
CA ALA A 73 -0.01 -3.50 -9.88
C ALA A 73 0.07 -3.38 -11.41
N LYS A 74 -0.14 -2.18 -11.98
CA LYS A 74 0.04 -1.92 -13.42
C LYS A 74 1.49 -2.07 -13.88
N ASN A 75 2.45 -1.83 -12.99
CA ASN A 75 3.88 -1.83 -13.30
C ASN A 75 4.62 -3.05 -12.72
N ASP A 76 3.95 -3.83 -11.86
CA ASP A 76 4.46 -5.04 -11.23
C ASP A 76 3.35 -6.08 -11.12
N ALA A 77 3.37 -7.06 -12.02
CA ALA A 77 2.36 -8.11 -12.10
C ALA A 77 2.37 -9.08 -10.90
N THR A 78 3.38 -9.01 -10.02
CA THR A 78 3.46 -9.83 -8.80
C THR A 78 2.59 -9.29 -7.66
N VAL A 79 2.19 -8.02 -7.74
CA VAL A 79 1.35 -7.37 -6.73
C VAL A 79 -0.06 -7.91 -6.83
N THR A 80 -0.59 -8.38 -5.71
CA THR A 80 -2.02 -8.69 -5.56
C THR A 80 -2.72 -7.48 -4.91
N PRO A 81 -3.44 -6.64 -5.67
CA PRO A 81 -4.07 -5.44 -5.14
C PRO A 81 -5.44 -5.76 -4.51
N ILE A 82 -5.70 -5.23 -3.32
CA ILE A 82 -7.03 -5.17 -2.69
C ILE A 82 -7.37 -3.69 -2.50
N ILE A 83 -8.47 -3.23 -3.09
CA ILE A 83 -8.84 -1.80 -3.08
C ILE A 83 -10.10 -1.62 -2.24
N ILE A 84 -10.03 -0.71 -1.28
CA ILE A 84 -11.14 -0.32 -0.41
C ILE A 84 -11.42 1.17 -0.64
N SER A 85 -12.68 1.52 -0.88
CA SER A 85 -13.12 2.93 -1.06
C SER A 85 -13.05 3.72 0.23
#